data_AF-A0AAD5EKH8-F1
#
_entry.id   AF-A0AAD5EKH8-F1
#
_cell.length_a   1.000
_cell.length_b   1.000
_cell.length_c   1.000
_cell.angle_alpha   90.00
_cell.angle_beta   90.00
_cell.angle_gamma   90.00
#
_symmetry.space_group_name_H-M   'P 1'
#
loop_
_entity.id
_entity.type
_entity.pdbx_description
1 polymer ?
#
loop_
_entity_poly.entity_id
_entity_poly.type
_entity_poly.pdbx_seq_one_letter_code
_entity_poly.pdbx_strand_id
1 'polypeptide(L)'
;MFENQPRDQDELGAEAVLAFRDQHAIWMCVGTHTVVSTIIGWMAYGKSWRKKMGGQPSIRWAENGEALFHNGERIMVDDFTRTLRGQVVEAQKLLDQLFGGTWEKVSQKINMGRIADSMVRLGAGQSFATNPKNDWLEPGPAKAMRLMEPSIWDSARNRWKRRGVKKWLRDLRLLREVLIVLVHTWGGLPGRGPEVTTLRHCDSWQLIRNIFVTDGQVMIVTDRDKMKAIRDNVRKVARFVPELIGRMIVGYITWLIPAERVRRRKCKLAEPRGEQLEFIWRDGSSRVWDTDRLSRQLARVMQAGTGARIGVGRYRPIAIEMGRRIRELVAKQLESRIEDEDEDDNIDIDPTTGEPVDCGGSWNIVWDLQSTHGTRIARQHYAVHIGFPGKLQPEMIATFKEISKLWHQLLEGGSAEDKGPKRKGKRKGKHQAEGQ
;
A
#
# COMPACT_ATOMS: atom_id res chain seq x y z
N MET A 1 -15.14 -33.04 22.89
CA MET A 1 -14.18 -34.00 22.29
C MET A 1 -12.74 -33.46 22.19
N PHE A 2 -12.50 -32.14 22.28
CA PHE A 2 -11.14 -31.57 22.32
C PHE A 2 -10.78 -30.95 23.69
N GLU A 3 -11.49 -31.31 24.76
CA GLU A 3 -11.34 -30.65 26.07
C GLU A 3 -10.05 -31.00 26.82
N ASN A 4 -9.30 -32.02 26.38
CA ASN A 4 -8.11 -32.54 27.06
C ASN A 4 -6.84 -32.62 26.20
N GLN A 5 -6.73 -31.85 25.11
CA GLN A 5 -5.49 -31.82 24.31
C GLN A 5 -4.60 -30.63 24.68
N PRO A 6 -3.25 -30.81 24.69
CA PRO A 6 -2.32 -29.75 25.04
C PRO A 6 -2.45 -28.57 24.09
N ARG A 7 -2.35 -27.36 24.65
CA ARG A 7 -2.53 -26.10 23.91
C ARG A 7 -1.30 -25.69 23.09
N ASP A 8 -0.14 -26.28 23.37
CA ASP A 8 1.12 -26.04 22.65
C ASP A 8 1.33 -27.04 21.51
N GLN A 9 1.72 -26.54 20.34
CA GLN A 9 1.96 -27.35 19.14
C GLN A 9 3.15 -28.32 19.29
N ASP A 10 4.07 -28.03 20.20
CA ASP A 10 5.29 -28.81 20.44
C ASP A 10 5.03 -30.04 21.35
N GLU A 11 3.83 -30.17 21.93
CA GLU A 11 3.40 -31.31 22.77
C GLU A 11 2.48 -32.31 22.03
N LEU A 12 2.23 -32.09 20.73
CA LEU A 12 1.38 -32.97 19.93
C LEU A 12 2.11 -34.26 19.56
N GLY A 13 1.86 -35.33 20.33
CA GLY A 13 2.34 -36.66 20.03
C GLY A 13 1.86 -37.18 18.66
N ALA A 14 2.67 -38.03 18.01
CA ALA A 14 2.36 -38.62 16.70
C ALA A 14 0.98 -39.30 16.66
N GLU A 15 0.54 -39.86 17.79
CA GLU A 15 -0.75 -40.50 17.95
C GLU A 15 -1.93 -39.52 17.84
N ALA A 16 -1.80 -38.30 18.36
CA ALA A 16 -2.81 -37.24 18.22
C ALA A 16 -2.93 -36.76 16.76
N VAL A 17 -1.80 -36.70 16.04
CA VAL A 17 -1.77 -36.34 14.61
C VAL A 17 -2.42 -37.43 13.75
N LEU A 18 -2.15 -38.70 14.05
CA LEU A 18 -2.78 -39.83 13.36
C LEU A 18 -4.29 -39.89 13.63
N ALA A 19 -4.71 -39.74 14.90
CA ALA A 19 -6.12 -39.68 15.27
C ALA A 19 -6.85 -38.50 14.59
N PHE A 20 -6.22 -37.33 14.50
CA PHE A 20 -6.75 -36.21 13.74
C PHE A 20 -6.87 -36.53 12.24
N ARG A 21 -5.87 -37.21 11.65
CA ARG A 21 -5.89 -37.60 10.23
C ARG A 21 -7.04 -38.56 9.94
N ASP A 22 -7.27 -39.54 10.82
CA ASP A 22 -8.33 -40.53 10.66
C ASP A 22 -9.71 -39.89 10.83
N GLN A 23 -9.88 -39.03 11.84
CA GLN A 23 -11.10 -38.27 12.04
C GLN A 23 -11.36 -37.30 10.86
N HIS A 24 -10.33 -36.59 10.39
CA HIS A 24 -10.43 -35.75 9.20
C HIS A 24 -10.82 -36.56 7.97
N ALA A 25 -10.26 -37.75 7.76
CA ALA A 25 -10.62 -38.62 6.64
C ALA A 25 -12.08 -39.06 6.68
N ILE A 26 -12.59 -39.41 7.87
CA ILE A 26 -14.00 -39.79 8.10
C ILE A 26 -14.94 -38.60 7.82
N TRP A 27 -14.71 -37.47 8.48
CA TRP A 27 -15.61 -36.31 8.40
C TRP A 27 -15.57 -35.60 7.05
N MET A 28 -14.39 -35.51 6.43
CA MET A 28 -14.25 -34.89 5.10
C MET A 28 -14.41 -35.89 3.96
N CYS A 29 -14.74 -37.16 4.26
CA CYS A 29 -14.94 -38.19 3.25
C CYS A 29 -13.74 -38.26 2.28
N VAL A 30 -12.52 -38.18 2.83
CA VAL A 30 -11.28 -38.13 2.04
C VAL A 30 -11.07 -39.51 1.39
N GLY A 31 -10.96 -39.54 0.07
CA GLY A 31 -10.80 -40.79 -0.68
C GLY A 31 -12.09 -41.55 -0.97
N THR A 32 -13.27 -41.03 -0.59
CA THR A 32 -14.56 -41.60 -0.98
C THR A 32 -15.18 -40.81 -2.13
N HIS A 33 -15.97 -41.47 -2.99
CA HIS A 33 -16.68 -40.85 -4.11
C HIS A 33 -17.93 -40.12 -3.62
N THR A 34 -17.75 -38.91 -3.08
CA THR A 34 -18.85 -38.00 -2.74
C THR A 34 -18.99 -36.93 -3.80
N VAL A 35 -20.14 -36.26 -3.85
CA VAL A 35 -20.36 -35.10 -4.72
C VAL A 35 -19.34 -34.00 -4.41
N VAL A 36 -19.00 -33.80 -3.13
CA VAL A 36 -18.01 -32.80 -2.70
C VAL A 36 -16.60 -33.18 -3.14
N SER A 37 -16.16 -34.44 -2.95
CA SER A 37 -14.82 -34.87 -3.40
C SER A 37 -14.69 -34.81 -4.92
N THR A 38 -15.76 -35.11 -5.65
CA THR A 38 -15.83 -34.96 -7.11
C THR A 38 -15.70 -33.50 -7.52
N ILE A 39 -16.43 -32.57 -6.90
CA ILE A 39 -16.31 -31.12 -7.17
C ILE A 39 -14.89 -30.61 -6.86
N ILE A 40 -14.29 -31.03 -5.74
CA ILE A 40 -12.91 -30.67 -5.38
C ILE A 40 -11.91 -31.24 -6.41
N GLY A 41 -12.10 -32.49 -6.83
CA GLY A 41 -11.32 -33.13 -7.88
C GLY A 41 -11.39 -32.37 -9.20
N TRP A 42 -12.58 -32.00 -9.66
CA TRP A 42 -12.77 -31.17 -10.86
C TRP A 42 -12.16 -29.77 -10.72
N MET A 43 -12.24 -29.14 -9.55
CA MET A 43 -11.55 -27.87 -9.28
C MET A 43 -10.03 -28.01 -9.33
N ALA A 44 -9.47 -29.09 -8.77
CA ALA A 44 -8.04 -29.36 -8.79
C ALA A 44 -7.56 -29.65 -10.22
N TYR A 45 -8.32 -30.47 -10.96
CA TYR A 45 -8.10 -30.75 -12.38
C TYR A 45 -8.14 -29.47 -13.21
N GLY A 46 -9.18 -28.64 -13.08
CA GLY A 46 -9.30 -27.36 -13.78
C GLY A 46 -8.19 -26.37 -13.43
N LYS A 47 -7.73 -26.34 -12.17
CA LYS A 47 -6.55 -25.55 -11.77
C LYS A 47 -5.26 -26.06 -12.42
N SER A 48 -5.07 -27.39 -12.48
CA SER A 48 -3.93 -28.02 -13.16
C SER A 48 -3.94 -27.70 -14.65
N TRP A 49 -5.11 -27.80 -15.29
CA TRP A 49 -5.28 -27.48 -16.71
C TRP A 49 -5.00 -26.01 -17.02
N ARG A 50 -5.50 -25.09 -16.19
CA ARG A 50 -5.19 -23.64 -16.30
C ARG A 50 -3.70 -23.36 -16.17
N LYS A 51 -2.98 -24.06 -15.29
CA LYS A 51 -1.52 -23.90 -15.14
C LYS A 51 -0.79 -24.41 -16.38
N LYS A 52 -1.23 -25.53 -16.96
CA LYS A 52 -0.60 -26.15 -18.14
C LYS A 52 -0.82 -25.36 -19.43
N MET A 53 -2.03 -24.86 -19.67
CA MET A 53 -2.32 -24.15 -20.92
C MET A 53 -1.78 -22.72 -20.97
N GLY A 54 -1.43 -22.13 -19.82
CA GLY A 54 -1.12 -20.70 -19.73
C GLY A 54 -2.35 -19.84 -20.02
N GLY A 55 -2.47 -18.67 -19.38
CA GLY A 55 -3.45 -17.69 -19.83
C GLY A 55 -3.00 -17.09 -21.16
N GLN A 56 -3.93 -16.68 -22.03
CA GLN A 56 -3.57 -15.79 -23.15
C GLN A 56 -2.84 -14.56 -22.59
N PRO A 57 -1.67 -14.18 -23.13
CA PRO A 57 -0.97 -12.97 -22.72
C PRO A 57 -1.89 -11.76 -22.91
N SER A 58 -2.33 -11.14 -21.81
CA SER A 58 -3.26 -10.01 -21.85
C SER A 58 -2.56 -8.67 -21.95
N ILE A 59 -1.23 -8.65 -21.82
CA ILE A 59 -0.39 -7.45 -21.82
C ILE A 59 0.79 -7.63 -22.77
N ARG A 60 1.08 -6.60 -23.58
CA ARG A 60 2.39 -6.43 -24.23
C ARG A 60 2.83 -4.98 -24.20
N TRP A 61 4.13 -4.75 -24.26
CA TRP A 61 4.71 -3.44 -24.49
C TRP A 61 4.71 -3.07 -25.98
N ALA A 62 4.63 -1.78 -26.26
CA ALA A 62 5.09 -1.23 -27.54
C ALA A 62 6.62 -1.37 -27.62
N GLU A 63 7.15 -1.50 -28.83
CA GLU A 63 8.59 -1.69 -29.06
C GLU A 63 9.44 -0.55 -28.48
N ASN A 64 8.92 0.68 -28.55
CA ASN A 64 9.58 1.85 -27.98
C ASN A 64 9.47 1.97 -26.45
N GLY A 65 8.71 1.08 -25.78
CA GLY A 65 8.53 1.10 -24.33
C GLY A 65 7.66 2.24 -23.78
N GLU A 66 7.11 3.12 -24.63
CA GLU A 66 6.32 4.28 -24.20
C GLU A 66 4.85 3.95 -23.93
N ALA A 67 4.40 2.77 -24.34
CA ALA A 67 3.01 2.35 -24.23
C ALA A 67 2.86 0.87 -23.91
N LEU A 68 1.78 0.54 -23.22
CA LEU A 68 1.37 -0.80 -22.86
C LEU A 68 0.00 -1.10 -23.49
N PHE A 69 -0.13 -2.25 -24.13
CA PHE A 69 -1.40 -2.74 -24.64
C PHE A 69 -2.02 -3.69 -23.63
N HIS A 70 -3.26 -3.46 -23.23
CA HIS A 70 -4.00 -4.35 -22.34
C HIS A 70 -5.42 -4.55 -22.86
N ASN A 71 -5.80 -5.80 -23.17
CA ASN A 71 -7.10 -6.16 -23.76
C ASN A 71 -7.45 -5.32 -25.02
N GLY A 72 -6.46 -5.08 -25.90
CA GLY A 72 -6.64 -4.33 -27.15
C GLY A 72 -6.62 -2.81 -27.01
N GLU A 73 -6.63 -2.26 -25.80
CA GLU A 73 -6.49 -0.81 -25.57
C GLU A 73 -5.00 -0.44 -25.40
N ARG A 74 -4.56 0.62 -26.09
CA ARG A 74 -3.22 1.22 -25.94
C ARG A 74 -3.24 2.22 -24.78
N ILE A 75 -2.30 2.08 -23.85
CA ILE A 75 -2.16 2.95 -22.68
C ILE A 75 -0.76 3.57 -22.73
N MET A 76 -0.68 4.88 -22.95
CA MET A 76 0.59 5.61 -22.90
C MET A 76 1.06 5.72 -21.45
N VAL A 77 2.34 5.44 -21.19
CA VAL A 77 2.94 5.56 -19.85
C VAL A 77 2.87 7.01 -19.38
N ASP A 78 3.11 7.97 -20.27
CA ASP A 78 3.03 9.40 -19.96
C ASP A 78 1.64 9.84 -19.53
N ASP A 79 0.60 9.42 -20.25
CA ASP A 79 -0.78 9.75 -19.89
C ASP A 79 -1.15 9.10 -18.55
N PHE A 80 -0.73 7.85 -18.34
CA PHE A 80 -0.92 7.14 -17.09
C PHE A 80 -0.29 7.89 -15.90
N THR A 81 1.01 8.22 -15.99
CA THR A 81 1.73 8.90 -14.90
C THR A 81 1.24 10.33 -14.70
N ARG A 82 0.96 11.08 -15.79
CA ARG A 82 0.38 12.44 -15.73
C ARG A 82 -0.99 12.44 -15.05
N THR A 83 -1.81 11.43 -15.34
CA THR A 83 -3.13 11.27 -14.69
C THR A 83 -2.98 11.09 -13.18
N LEU A 84 -2.06 10.23 -12.74
CA LEU A 84 -1.83 9.99 -11.31
C LEU A 84 -1.19 11.19 -10.59
N ARG A 85 -0.30 11.93 -11.26
CA ARG A 85 0.21 13.24 -10.77
C ARG A 85 -0.91 14.26 -10.63
N GLY A 86 -1.84 14.31 -11.59
CA GLY A 86 -3.01 15.19 -11.52
C GLY A 86 -3.90 14.93 -10.29
N GLN A 87 -4.00 13.67 -9.84
CA GLN A 87 -4.72 13.36 -8.59
C GLN A 87 -4.03 13.89 -7.34
N VAL A 88 -2.69 13.99 -7.34
CA VAL A 88 -1.96 14.61 -6.22
C VAL A 88 -2.30 16.09 -6.14
N VAL A 89 -2.36 16.79 -7.28
CA VAL A 89 -2.75 18.20 -7.36
C VAL A 89 -4.20 18.40 -6.92
N GLU A 90 -5.12 17.53 -7.34
CA GLU A 90 -6.52 17.61 -6.92
C GLU A 90 -6.67 17.39 -5.40
N ALA A 91 -5.89 16.47 -4.81
CA ALA A 91 -5.86 16.29 -3.36
C ALA A 91 -5.33 17.53 -2.63
N GLN A 92 -4.26 18.18 -3.13
CA GLN A 92 -3.76 19.44 -2.58
C GLN A 92 -4.83 20.53 -2.61
N LYS A 93 -5.53 20.68 -3.73
CA LYS A 93 -6.61 21.66 -3.89
C LYS A 93 -7.78 21.42 -2.93
N LEU A 94 -8.21 20.17 -2.77
CA LEU A 94 -9.28 19.82 -1.83
C LEU A 94 -8.85 20.05 -0.37
N LEU A 95 -7.61 19.73 -0.04
CA LEU A 95 -7.04 20.06 1.28
C LEU A 95 -7.00 21.56 1.50
N ASP A 96 -6.54 22.33 0.52
CA ASP A 96 -6.51 23.79 0.62
C ASP A 96 -7.89 24.38 0.91
N GLN A 97 -8.94 23.89 0.23
CA GLN A 97 -10.33 24.26 0.52
C GLN A 97 -10.77 23.85 1.94
N LEU A 98 -10.39 22.66 2.42
CA LEU A 98 -10.73 22.15 3.75
C LEU A 98 -10.01 22.88 4.89
N PHE A 99 -8.90 23.55 4.57
CA PHE A 99 -8.08 24.37 5.47
C PHE A 99 -8.15 25.88 5.15
N GLY A 100 -9.16 26.33 4.40
CA GLY A 100 -9.46 27.75 4.20
C GLY A 100 -8.42 28.52 3.39
N GLY A 101 -7.75 27.87 2.43
CA GLY A 101 -6.72 28.47 1.59
C GLY A 101 -5.32 28.49 2.20
N THR A 102 -5.08 27.68 3.23
CA THR A 102 -3.83 27.70 4.01
C THR A 102 -3.11 26.37 4.07
N TRP A 103 -3.50 25.38 3.26
CA TRP A 103 -2.95 24.02 3.38
C TRP A 103 -1.44 24.01 3.19
N GLU A 104 -0.91 24.74 2.21
CA GLU A 104 0.54 24.79 1.95
C GLU A 104 1.35 25.22 3.20
N LYS A 105 0.89 26.27 3.90
CA LYS A 105 1.52 26.75 5.14
C LYS A 105 1.38 25.73 6.28
N VAL A 106 0.25 25.02 6.33
CA VAL A 106 0.00 23.97 7.34
C VAL A 106 0.88 22.75 7.07
N SER A 107 0.99 22.30 5.82
CA SER A 107 1.78 21.13 5.44
C SER A 107 3.28 21.33 5.65
N GLN A 108 3.81 22.53 5.39
CA GLN A 108 5.23 22.85 5.62
C GLN A 108 5.62 22.76 7.11
N LYS A 109 4.68 22.94 8.03
CA LYS A 109 4.92 22.81 9.47
C LYS A 109 4.94 21.35 9.95
N ILE A 110 4.55 20.39 9.11
CA ILE A 110 4.61 18.97 9.43
C ILE A 110 6.04 18.47 9.22
N ASN A 111 6.83 18.48 10.30
CA ASN A 111 8.10 17.78 10.31
C ASN A 111 7.85 16.27 10.44
N MET A 112 7.82 15.56 9.31
CA MET A 112 7.54 14.12 9.27
C MET A 112 8.54 13.31 10.11
N GLY A 113 9.82 13.69 10.13
CA GLY A 113 10.87 12.99 10.89
C GLY A 113 10.74 13.13 12.40
N ARG A 114 9.99 14.14 12.89
CA ARG A 114 9.72 14.34 14.32
C ARG A 114 8.53 13.52 14.83
N ILE A 115 7.71 12.95 13.94
CA ILE A 115 6.52 12.19 14.34
C ILE A 115 6.96 10.88 15.00
N ALA A 116 6.62 10.71 16.27
CA ALA A 116 6.85 9.48 17.00
C ALA A 116 5.68 8.51 16.81
N ASP A 117 5.94 7.33 16.29
CA ASP A 117 4.95 6.26 16.15
C ASP A 117 5.50 4.92 16.67
N SER A 118 4.61 3.96 16.90
CA SER A 118 4.94 2.62 17.36
C SER A 118 4.28 1.57 16.47
N MET A 119 5.05 0.54 16.10
CA MET A 119 4.57 -0.62 15.32
C MET A 119 4.01 -1.74 16.20
N VAL A 120 3.83 -1.50 17.51
CA VAL A 120 3.11 -2.40 18.41
C VAL A 120 1.71 -1.87 18.70
N ARG A 121 0.77 -2.78 19.01
CA ARG A 121 -0.59 -2.39 19.40
C ARG A 121 -0.56 -1.71 20.76
N LEU A 122 -1.06 -0.47 20.82
CA LEU A 122 -1.13 0.33 22.04
C LEU A 122 -2.53 0.33 22.67
N GLY A 123 -3.54 -0.15 21.95
CA GLY A 123 -4.91 -0.28 22.43
C GLY A 123 -5.92 0.50 21.60
N ALA A 124 -7.22 0.22 21.79
CA ALA A 124 -8.26 0.76 20.93
C ALA A 124 -8.23 2.30 20.82
N GLY A 125 -8.28 2.82 19.60
CA GLY A 125 -8.23 4.25 19.30
C GLY A 125 -6.82 4.84 19.24
N GLN A 126 -5.77 4.09 19.59
CA GLN A 126 -4.40 4.60 19.59
C GLN A 126 -3.78 4.67 18.19
N SER A 127 -3.02 5.74 17.94
CA SER A 127 -2.25 5.98 16.72
C SER A 127 -1.12 7.00 16.99
N PHE A 128 -0.30 7.33 15.99
CA PHE A 128 0.61 8.48 16.11
C PHE A 128 -0.14 9.78 16.47
N ALA A 129 -1.40 9.94 16.04
CA ALA A 129 -2.18 11.14 16.33
C ALA A 129 -2.64 11.23 17.80
N THR A 130 -2.56 10.14 18.57
CA THR A 130 -2.87 10.12 20.01
C THR A 130 -1.63 9.95 20.88
N ASN A 131 -0.45 9.86 20.27
CA ASN A 131 0.81 9.75 21.00
C ASN A 131 1.20 11.12 21.59
N PRO A 132 1.36 11.27 22.92
CA PRO A 132 1.69 12.56 23.55
C PRO A 132 2.98 13.21 23.02
N LYS A 133 3.93 12.41 22.52
CA LYS A 133 5.16 12.94 21.88
C LYS A 133 4.87 13.80 20.64
N ASN A 134 3.65 13.71 20.08
CA ASN A 134 3.21 14.43 18.90
C ASN A 134 2.28 15.62 19.21
N ASP A 135 2.18 16.06 20.47
CA ASP A 135 1.34 17.20 20.87
C ASP A 135 1.67 18.51 20.12
N TRP A 136 2.91 18.63 19.64
CA TRP A 136 3.35 19.73 18.78
C TRP A 136 2.58 19.84 17.45
N LEU A 137 1.90 18.78 17.00
CA LEU A 137 0.98 18.82 15.85
C LEU A 137 -0.36 19.50 16.19
N GLU A 138 -0.65 19.73 17.46
CA GLU A 138 -1.99 20.03 17.99
C GLU A 138 -3.04 19.03 17.46
N PRO A 139 -2.92 17.71 17.76
CA PRO A 139 -3.90 16.74 17.30
C PRO A 139 -5.33 17.06 17.74
N GLY A 140 -6.30 16.76 16.87
CA GLY A 140 -7.71 16.97 17.15
C GLY A 140 -8.37 18.03 16.27
N PRO A 141 -9.62 18.40 16.59
CA PRO A 141 -10.48 19.17 15.68
C PRO A 141 -10.11 20.66 15.63
N ALA A 142 -9.46 21.19 16.68
CA ALA A 142 -9.31 22.63 16.90
C ALA A 142 -8.62 23.36 15.74
N LYS A 143 -7.55 22.79 15.19
CA LYS A 143 -6.80 23.38 14.07
C LYS A 143 -7.66 23.54 12.82
N ALA A 144 -8.27 22.46 12.33
CA ALA A 144 -9.15 22.50 11.16
C ALA A 144 -10.46 23.28 11.41
N MET A 145 -10.90 23.38 12.67
CA MET A 145 -12.07 24.17 13.07
C MET A 145 -11.81 25.67 12.97
N ARG A 146 -10.73 26.15 13.59
CA ARG A 146 -10.29 27.55 13.59
C ARG A 146 -10.06 28.08 12.17
N LEU A 147 -9.36 27.32 11.33
CA LEU A 147 -9.05 27.73 9.95
C LEU A 147 -10.29 27.84 9.05
N MET A 148 -11.37 27.14 9.40
CA MET A 148 -12.63 27.18 8.64
C MET A 148 -13.72 28.04 9.29
N GLU A 149 -13.43 28.65 10.44
CA GLU A 149 -14.41 29.36 11.27
C GLU A 149 -15.28 30.33 10.47
N PRO A 150 -14.73 31.23 9.62
CA PRO A 150 -15.55 32.19 8.87
C PRO A 150 -16.57 31.53 7.93
N SER A 151 -16.26 30.34 7.42
CA SER A 151 -17.10 29.60 6.47
C SER A 151 -18.16 28.73 7.15
N ILE A 152 -17.94 28.31 8.40
CA ILE A 152 -18.78 27.31 9.08
C ILE A 152 -19.50 27.83 10.33
N TRP A 153 -19.07 28.98 10.86
CA TRP A 153 -19.59 29.59 12.08
C TRP A 153 -20.05 31.02 11.83
N ASP A 154 -21.18 31.39 12.43
CA ASP A 154 -21.71 32.76 12.48
C ASP A 154 -21.53 33.25 13.92
N SER A 155 -20.47 34.01 14.15
CA SER A 155 -20.10 34.53 15.48
C SER A 155 -21.15 35.49 16.02
N ALA A 156 -21.70 36.37 15.17
CA ALA A 156 -22.72 37.35 15.56
C ALA A 156 -24.02 36.68 16.07
N ARG A 157 -24.39 35.54 15.49
CA ARG A 157 -25.59 34.78 15.89
C ARG A 157 -25.29 33.54 16.74
N ASN A 158 -24.03 33.36 17.15
CA ASN A 158 -23.55 32.22 17.93
C ASN A 158 -24.06 30.86 17.40
N ARG A 159 -24.02 30.65 16.08
CA ARG A 159 -24.62 29.46 15.44
C ARG A 159 -23.84 28.90 14.25
N TRP A 160 -24.04 27.62 14.00
CA TRP A 160 -23.45 26.93 12.85
C TRP A 160 -24.10 27.32 11.52
N LYS A 161 -23.27 27.65 10.53
CA LYS A 161 -23.68 27.83 9.14
C LYS A 161 -23.90 26.46 8.50
N ARG A 162 -25.11 25.90 8.64
CA ARG A 162 -25.46 24.55 8.14
C ARG A 162 -25.06 24.31 6.67
N ARG A 163 -25.23 25.32 5.81
CA ARG A 163 -24.79 25.24 4.39
C ARG A 163 -23.27 25.08 4.27
N GLY A 164 -22.50 25.88 5.01
CA GLY A 164 -21.05 25.80 5.06
C GLY A 164 -20.56 24.44 5.59
N VAL A 165 -21.17 23.95 6.67
CA VAL A 165 -20.85 22.62 7.23
C VAL A 165 -21.14 21.50 6.22
N LYS A 166 -22.31 21.52 5.56
CA LYS A 166 -22.64 20.53 4.53
C LYS A 166 -21.68 20.61 3.33
N LYS A 167 -21.25 21.81 2.91
CA LYS A 167 -20.24 21.97 1.87
C LYS A 167 -18.91 21.34 2.30
N TRP A 168 -18.40 21.71 3.47
CA TRP A 168 -17.14 21.17 4.01
C TRP A 168 -17.16 19.63 4.11
N LEU A 169 -18.28 19.03 4.54
CA LEU A 169 -18.43 17.57 4.59
C LEU A 169 -18.43 16.92 3.19
N ARG A 170 -19.00 17.59 2.18
CA ARG A 170 -18.90 17.11 0.78
C ARG A 170 -17.47 17.19 0.28
N ASP A 171 -16.77 18.29 0.53
CA ASP A 171 -15.37 18.48 0.12
C ASP A 171 -14.48 17.42 0.80
N LEU A 172 -14.74 17.09 2.08
CA LEU A 172 -14.04 16.01 2.78
C LEU A 172 -14.30 14.63 2.16
N ARG A 173 -15.53 14.36 1.74
CA ARG A 173 -15.85 13.12 1.03
C ARG A 173 -15.10 13.04 -0.30
N LEU A 174 -15.03 14.14 -1.05
CA LEU A 174 -14.25 14.19 -2.31
C LEU A 174 -12.77 13.95 -2.04
N LEU A 175 -12.19 14.59 -1.01
CA LEU A 175 -10.81 14.34 -0.62
C LEU A 175 -10.56 12.85 -0.35
N ARG A 176 -11.46 12.18 0.36
CA ARG A 176 -11.34 10.73 0.61
C ARG A 176 -11.40 9.90 -0.68
N GLU A 177 -12.22 10.29 -1.65
CA GLU A 177 -12.31 9.62 -2.95
C GLU A 177 -11.01 9.74 -3.74
N VAL A 178 -10.30 10.87 -3.61
CA VAL A 178 -8.97 11.06 -4.20
C VAL A 178 -7.89 10.35 -3.39
N LEU A 179 -7.89 10.47 -2.06
CA LEU A 179 -6.89 9.85 -1.19
C LEU A 179 -6.88 8.32 -1.29
N ILE A 180 -8.04 7.66 -1.42
CA ILE A 180 -8.07 6.20 -1.57
C ILE A 180 -7.44 5.76 -2.91
N VAL A 181 -7.59 6.57 -3.97
CA VAL A 181 -6.89 6.35 -5.24
C VAL A 181 -5.39 6.56 -5.04
N LEU A 182 -4.98 7.67 -4.42
CA LEU A 182 -3.56 7.95 -4.17
C LEU A 182 -2.89 6.85 -3.33
N VAL A 183 -3.53 6.39 -2.25
CA VAL A 183 -3.00 5.29 -1.43
C VAL A 183 -2.88 4.00 -2.24
N HIS A 184 -3.82 3.71 -3.14
CA HIS A 184 -3.76 2.51 -3.97
C HIS A 184 -2.66 2.58 -5.04
N THR A 185 -2.46 3.75 -5.65
CA THR A 185 -1.59 3.90 -6.82
C THR A 185 -0.19 4.37 -6.50
N TRP A 186 0.00 5.12 -5.41
CA TRP A 186 1.30 5.68 -5.00
C TRP A 186 1.96 4.92 -3.86
N GLY A 187 1.32 3.92 -3.24
CA GLY A 187 1.95 3.12 -2.17
C GLY A 187 3.02 2.13 -2.64
N GLY A 188 3.56 2.25 -3.85
CA GLY A 188 4.29 1.19 -4.53
C GLY A 188 3.36 0.25 -5.30
N LEU A 189 3.75 -1.02 -5.42
CA LEU A 189 3.00 -1.99 -6.22
C LEU A 189 1.64 -2.31 -5.59
N PRO A 190 0.56 -2.41 -6.39
CA PRO A 190 -0.79 -2.43 -5.86
C PRO A 190 -1.13 -3.71 -5.09
N GLY A 191 -1.67 -3.50 -3.88
CA GLY A 191 -2.38 -4.53 -3.13
C GLY A 191 -3.73 -4.89 -3.77
N ARG A 192 -4.39 -5.92 -3.22
CA ARG A 192 -5.77 -6.25 -3.61
C ARG A 192 -6.74 -5.17 -3.13
N GLY A 193 -7.88 -5.03 -3.81
CA GLY A 193 -8.92 -4.07 -3.41
C GLY A 193 -9.25 -4.07 -1.91
N PRO A 194 -9.52 -5.25 -1.28
CA PRO A 194 -9.80 -5.31 0.15
C PRO A 194 -8.64 -4.87 1.05
N GLU A 195 -7.38 -5.06 0.63
CA GLU A 195 -6.19 -4.64 1.40
C GLU A 195 -6.11 -3.11 1.53
N VAL A 196 -6.65 -2.38 0.54
CA VAL A 196 -6.71 -0.91 0.57
C VAL A 196 -7.99 -0.43 1.24
N THR A 197 -9.13 -1.04 0.96
CA THR A 197 -10.43 -0.52 1.42
C THR A 197 -10.70 -0.79 2.90
N THR A 198 -9.95 -1.72 3.51
CA THR A 198 -10.10 -2.09 4.94
C THR A 198 -9.03 -1.47 5.84
N LEU A 199 -8.27 -0.49 5.35
CA LEU A 199 -7.22 0.17 6.13
C LEU A 199 -7.77 0.88 7.38
N ARG A 200 -7.06 0.69 8.50
CA ARG A 200 -7.32 1.35 9.77
C ARG A 200 -6.26 2.41 10.08
N HIS A 201 -6.69 3.56 10.56
CA HIS A 201 -5.80 4.65 10.99
C HIS A 201 -5.44 4.58 12.48
N CYS A 202 -6.23 3.87 13.28
CA CYS A 202 -5.96 3.62 14.69
C CYS A 202 -6.25 2.16 15.07
N ASP A 203 -5.66 1.73 16.18
CA ASP A 203 -5.78 0.37 16.66
C ASP A 203 -7.24 0.07 17.03
N SER A 204 -7.67 -1.16 16.79
CA SER A 204 -8.95 -1.66 17.27
C SER A 204 -8.78 -2.39 18.61
N TRP A 205 -9.89 -2.85 19.16
CA TRP A 205 -9.89 -3.72 20.33
C TRP A 205 -9.08 -5.00 20.12
N GLN A 206 -8.99 -5.52 18.89
CA GLN A 206 -8.36 -6.82 18.61
C GLN A 206 -7.15 -6.72 17.68
N LEU A 207 -7.06 -5.68 16.87
CA LEU A 207 -6.11 -5.60 15.77
C LEU A 207 -5.30 -4.30 15.85
N ILE A 208 -4.03 -4.41 15.49
CA ILE A 208 -3.19 -3.24 15.23
C ILE A 208 -3.68 -2.50 13.97
N ARG A 209 -3.49 -1.19 13.94
CA ARG A 209 -3.74 -0.34 12.76
C ARG A 209 -2.87 -0.71 11.55
N ASN A 210 -3.18 -0.10 10.40
CA ASN A 210 -2.47 -0.33 9.15
C ASN A 210 -1.55 0.83 8.75
N ILE A 211 -1.74 2.02 9.30
CA ILE A 211 -1.00 3.23 8.89
C ILE A 211 -0.07 3.64 10.02
N PHE A 212 1.21 3.77 9.68
CA PHE A 212 2.28 4.13 10.60
C PHE A 212 3.12 5.28 10.02
N VAL A 213 3.80 6.03 10.89
CA VAL A 213 4.85 6.97 10.49
C VAL A 213 6.19 6.45 10.99
N THR A 214 7.11 6.14 10.08
CA THR A 214 8.44 5.58 10.39
C THR A 214 9.50 6.25 9.53
N ASP A 215 10.61 6.66 10.15
CA ASP A 215 11.72 7.37 9.50
C ASP A 215 11.28 8.54 8.60
N GLY A 216 10.33 9.34 9.09
CA GLY A 216 9.80 10.48 8.35
C GLY A 216 8.92 10.14 7.15
N GLN A 217 8.47 8.89 7.00
CA GLN A 217 7.59 8.47 5.91
C GLN A 217 6.37 7.74 6.43
N VAL A 218 5.26 7.87 5.69
CA VAL A 218 4.05 7.09 5.96
C VAL A 218 4.23 5.69 5.38
N MET A 219 4.10 4.69 6.23
CA MET A 219 4.13 3.27 5.90
C MET A 219 2.75 2.67 6.10
N ILE A 220 2.28 1.92 5.11
CA ILE A 220 1.00 1.23 5.09
C ILE A 220 1.28 -0.27 5.11
N VAL A 221 0.81 -0.95 6.15
CA VAL A 221 1.02 -2.39 6.36
C VAL A 221 -0.29 -3.13 6.15
N THR A 222 -0.33 -4.05 5.20
CA THR A 222 -1.50 -4.87 4.86
C THR A 222 -1.21 -6.35 4.99
N ASP A 223 -2.24 -7.14 5.29
CA ASP A 223 -2.16 -8.60 5.27
C ASP A 223 -2.27 -9.11 3.83
N ARG A 224 -1.43 -10.08 3.48
CA ARG A 224 -1.41 -10.66 2.12
C ARG A 224 -2.50 -11.72 1.88
N ASP A 225 -2.91 -12.46 2.92
CA ASP A 225 -3.47 -13.80 2.69
C ASP A 225 -5.01 -13.92 2.70
N LYS A 226 -5.54 -14.58 1.67
CA LYS A 226 -6.93 -15.07 1.56
C LYS A 226 -7.19 -16.27 2.48
N MET A 227 -6.13 -16.92 2.98
CA MET A 227 -6.18 -18.15 3.79
C MET A 227 -5.93 -17.85 5.28
N LYS A 228 -6.49 -16.73 5.79
CA LYS A 228 -6.43 -16.37 7.22
C LYS A 228 -6.91 -17.50 8.14
N ALA A 229 -7.78 -18.37 7.64
CA ALA A 229 -8.37 -19.45 8.42
C ALA A 229 -7.50 -20.70 8.56
N ILE A 230 -6.41 -20.86 7.78
CA ILE A 230 -5.68 -22.14 7.70
C ILE A 230 -4.29 -22.09 8.36
N ARG A 231 -3.67 -20.90 8.50
CA ARG A 231 -2.31 -20.78 9.03
C ARG A 231 -2.20 -19.58 9.96
N ASP A 232 -1.67 -19.81 11.16
CA ASP A 232 -1.39 -18.79 12.19
C ASP A 232 -0.24 -17.82 11.83
N ASN A 233 0.20 -17.82 10.56
CA ASN A 233 1.36 -17.08 10.07
C ASN A 233 0.96 -16.10 8.96
N VAL A 234 0.46 -14.93 9.36
CA VAL A 234 -0.01 -13.88 8.44
C VAL A 234 1.17 -13.06 7.91
N ARG A 235 1.50 -13.24 6.62
CA ARG A 235 2.50 -12.41 5.94
C ARG A 235 1.98 -11.00 5.75
N LYS A 236 2.79 -10.04 6.18
CA LYS A 236 2.52 -8.61 6.03
C LYS A 236 3.31 -8.04 4.85
N VAL A 237 2.75 -7.01 4.22
CA VAL A 237 3.38 -6.26 3.13
C VAL A 237 3.40 -4.80 3.54
N ALA A 238 4.57 -4.15 3.47
CA ALA A 238 4.72 -2.73 3.69
C ALA A 238 4.74 -1.96 2.36
N ARG A 239 4.12 -0.79 2.39
CA ARG A 239 3.97 0.14 1.27
C ARG A 239 4.27 1.54 1.75
N PHE A 240 5.14 2.26 1.07
CA PHE A 240 5.50 3.62 1.43
C PHE A 240 4.90 4.58 0.41
N VAL A 241 4.51 5.77 0.87
CA VAL A 241 4.03 6.84 -0.01
C VAL A 241 5.05 7.99 -0.05
N PRO A 242 5.08 8.80 -1.12
CA PRO A 242 5.90 10.01 -1.17
C PRO A 242 5.57 10.96 -0.03
N GLU A 243 6.55 11.76 0.40
CA GLU A 243 6.40 12.67 1.54
C GLU A 243 5.21 13.64 1.37
N LEU A 244 5.00 14.14 0.15
CA LEU A 244 3.88 15.03 -0.14
C LEU A 244 2.53 14.36 0.18
N ILE A 245 2.33 13.12 -0.25
CA ILE A 245 1.12 12.34 0.04
C ILE A 245 1.08 11.93 1.52
N GLY A 246 2.24 11.63 2.11
CA GLY A 246 2.38 11.33 3.54
C GLY A 246 1.85 12.47 4.42
N ARG A 247 2.21 13.72 4.12
CA ARG A 247 1.70 14.91 4.83
C ARG A 247 0.18 15.05 4.69
N MET A 248 -0.40 14.73 3.52
CA MET A 248 -1.85 14.73 3.33
C MET A 248 -2.55 13.69 4.22
N ILE A 249 -2.00 12.47 4.29
CA ILE A 249 -2.54 11.39 5.12
C ILE A 249 -2.44 11.77 6.61
N VAL A 250 -1.29 12.31 7.05
CA VAL A 250 -1.09 12.82 8.41
C VAL A 250 -2.12 13.90 8.72
N GLY A 251 -2.26 14.93 7.88
CA GLY A 251 -3.21 16.00 8.13
C GLY A 251 -4.67 15.53 8.14
N TYR A 252 -5.01 14.55 7.29
CA TYR A 252 -6.33 13.94 7.27
C TYR A 252 -6.65 13.18 8.56
N ILE A 253 -5.74 12.32 9.03
CA ILE A 253 -5.92 11.54 10.27
C ILE A 253 -5.93 12.46 11.50
N THR A 254 -4.96 13.37 11.60
CA THR A 254 -4.72 14.18 12.80
C THR A 254 -5.78 15.27 13.00
N TRP A 255 -6.27 15.90 11.92
CA TRP A 255 -7.15 17.08 12.04
C TRP A 255 -8.52 16.90 11.40
N LEU A 256 -8.61 16.30 10.20
CA LEU A 256 -9.89 16.24 9.46
C LEU A 256 -10.84 15.17 10.01
N ILE A 257 -10.34 13.97 10.37
CA ILE A 257 -11.16 12.92 11.00
C ILE A 257 -11.81 13.42 12.32
N PRO A 258 -11.06 14.00 13.28
CA PRO A 258 -11.67 14.57 14.48
C PRO A 258 -12.63 15.72 14.19
N ALA A 259 -12.30 16.61 13.26
CA ALA A 259 -13.13 17.77 12.95
C ALA A 259 -14.45 17.39 12.26
N GLU A 260 -14.47 16.33 11.44
CA GLU A 260 -15.71 15.75 10.92
C GLU A 260 -16.66 15.35 12.07
N ARG A 261 -16.14 14.61 13.07
CA ARG A 261 -16.94 14.12 14.20
C ARG A 261 -17.59 15.25 14.97
N VAL A 262 -16.81 16.28 15.31
CA VAL A 262 -17.33 17.45 16.04
C VAL A 262 -18.38 18.19 15.23
N ARG A 263 -18.14 18.44 13.94
CA ARG A 263 -19.11 19.14 13.07
C ARG A 263 -20.42 18.37 12.94
N ARG A 264 -20.37 17.05 12.74
CA ARG A 264 -21.57 16.20 12.65
C ARG A 264 -22.38 16.23 13.95
N ARG A 265 -21.73 16.04 15.11
CA ARG A 265 -22.35 16.15 16.44
C ARG A 265 -23.04 17.49 16.66
N LYS A 266 -22.29 18.58 16.50
CA LYS A 266 -22.78 19.92 16.78
C LYS A 266 -23.90 20.36 15.83
N CYS A 267 -23.93 19.82 14.61
CA CYS A 267 -25.00 20.08 13.64
C CYS A 267 -26.14 19.03 13.66
N LYS A 268 -26.13 18.06 14.60
CA LYS A 268 -27.10 16.96 14.68
C LYS A 268 -27.23 16.19 13.35
N LEU A 269 -26.10 15.94 12.70
CA LEU A 269 -26.01 15.13 11.47
C LEU A 269 -25.66 13.69 11.82
N ALA A 270 -26.04 12.75 10.94
CA ALA A 270 -25.73 11.33 11.14
C ALA A 270 -24.22 11.09 11.33
N GLU A 271 -23.88 10.38 12.40
CA GLU A 271 -22.53 10.01 12.78
C GLU A 271 -22.16 8.60 12.28
N PRO A 272 -20.87 8.32 12.10
CA PRO A 272 -20.38 6.96 11.88
C PRO A 272 -20.68 6.06 13.08
N ARG A 273 -20.92 4.76 12.82
CA ARG A 273 -21.02 3.76 13.89
C ARG A 273 -19.66 3.61 14.59
N GLY A 274 -19.67 3.27 15.88
CA GLY A 274 -18.45 3.15 16.69
C GLY A 274 -17.41 2.21 16.08
N GLU A 275 -17.84 1.03 15.64
CA GLU A 275 -17.01 0.02 14.96
C GLU A 275 -16.36 0.51 13.64
N GLN A 276 -16.89 1.58 13.04
CA GLN A 276 -16.39 2.13 11.78
C GLN A 276 -15.34 3.23 11.99
N LEU A 277 -15.15 3.70 13.23
CA LEU A 277 -14.29 4.84 13.53
C LEU A 277 -12.81 4.55 13.29
N GLU A 278 -12.40 3.29 13.39
CA GLU A 278 -11.04 2.82 13.13
C GLU A 278 -10.68 2.86 11.63
N PHE A 279 -11.67 2.76 10.74
CA PHE A 279 -11.45 2.73 9.30
C PHE A 279 -11.24 4.12 8.74
N ILE A 280 -10.29 4.22 7.81
CA ILE A 280 -9.91 5.49 7.19
C ILE A 280 -10.86 5.90 6.05
N TRP A 281 -11.55 4.94 5.41
CA TRP A 281 -12.46 5.15 4.28
C TRP A 281 -13.95 4.99 4.65
N ARG A 282 -14.59 6.11 4.96
CA ARG A 282 -16.03 6.16 5.29
C ARG A 282 -16.58 7.57 5.09
N ASP A 283 -17.90 7.72 5.02
CA ASP A 283 -18.56 9.03 4.99
C ASP A 283 -19.79 9.06 5.88
N GLY A 284 -19.75 9.82 6.97
CA GLY A 284 -20.86 9.91 7.91
C GLY A 284 -21.31 8.54 8.40
N SER A 285 -22.61 8.26 8.29
CA SER A 285 -23.22 6.97 8.66
C SER A 285 -23.16 5.91 7.56
N SER A 286 -22.43 6.15 6.45
CA SER A 286 -22.27 5.15 5.40
C SER A 286 -21.53 3.92 5.92
N ARG A 287 -21.74 2.76 5.27
CA ARG A 287 -20.84 1.62 5.43
C ARG A 287 -19.41 2.04 5.02
N VAL A 288 -18.42 1.33 5.57
CA VAL A 288 -17.02 1.42 5.12
C VAL A 288 -16.98 1.19 3.62
N TRP A 289 -16.14 1.95 2.92
CA TRP A 289 -16.06 1.87 1.46
C TRP A 289 -15.50 0.51 1.03
N ASP A 290 -15.97 0.02 -0.11
CA ASP A 290 -15.61 -1.28 -0.67
C ASP A 290 -14.71 -1.16 -1.91
N THR A 291 -14.29 -2.32 -2.41
CA THR A 291 -13.48 -2.42 -3.62
C THR A 291 -14.20 -1.86 -4.85
N ASP A 292 -15.53 -1.96 -4.91
CA ASP A 292 -16.31 -1.46 -6.05
C ASP A 292 -16.29 0.07 -6.10
N ARG A 293 -16.34 0.75 -4.96
CA ARG A 293 -16.19 2.20 -4.91
C ARG A 293 -14.79 2.63 -5.34
N LEU A 294 -13.73 1.99 -4.83
CA LEU A 294 -12.36 2.27 -5.29
C LEU A 294 -12.22 2.02 -6.80
N SER A 295 -12.73 0.90 -7.30
CA SER A 295 -12.68 0.53 -8.71
C SER A 295 -13.41 1.54 -9.60
N ARG A 296 -14.58 2.03 -9.19
CA ARG A 296 -15.32 3.07 -9.92
C ARG A 296 -14.58 4.40 -9.96
N GLN A 297 -13.96 4.82 -8.83
CA GLN A 297 -13.22 6.08 -8.80
C GLN A 297 -11.95 6.00 -9.63
N LEU A 298 -11.18 4.92 -9.49
CA LEU A 298 -9.99 4.69 -10.30
C LEU A 298 -10.33 4.63 -11.79
N ALA A 299 -11.38 3.88 -12.16
CA ALA A 299 -11.82 3.80 -13.55
C ALA A 299 -12.20 5.14 -14.14
N ARG A 300 -12.89 6.01 -13.36
CA ARG A 300 -13.24 7.36 -13.80
C ARG A 300 -12.00 8.22 -14.05
N VAL A 301 -11.06 8.22 -13.10
CA VAL A 301 -9.81 8.98 -13.18
C VAL A 301 -8.99 8.53 -14.38
N MET A 302 -8.78 7.22 -14.51
CA MET A 302 -7.97 6.65 -15.58
C MET A 302 -8.63 6.83 -16.95
N GLN A 303 -9.95 6.71 -17.06
CA GLN A 303 -10.65 6.95 -18.32
C GLN A 303 -10.53 8.41 -18.76
N ALA A 304 -10.63 9.36 -17.84
CA ALA A 304 -10.50 10.78 -18.16
C ALA A 304 -9.09 11.15 -18.66
N GLY A 305 -8.06 10.52 -18.11
CA GLY A 305 -6.67 10.89 -18.41
C GLY A 305 -5.98 10.00 -19.46
N THR A 306 -6.39 8.74 -19.63
CA THR A 306 -5.76 7.79 -20.56
C THR A 306 -6.70 7.30 -21.67
N GLY A 307 -7.99 7.67 -21.62
CA GLY A 307 -9.03 7.12 -22.50
C GLY A 307 -9.47 5.69 -22.14
N ALA A 308 -8.66 4.94 -21.40
CA ALA A 308 -8.94 3.56 -21.02
C ALA A 308 -9.66 3.47 -19.67
N ARG A 309 -10.72 2.66 -19.61
CA ARG A 309 -11.46 2.43 -18.36
C ARG A 309 -10.74 1.40 -17.48
N ILE A 310 -9.88 1.89 -16.58
CA ILE A 310 -9.01 1.06 -15.73
C ILE A 310 -9.48 1.07 -14.26
N GLY A 311 -10.24 0.06 -13.85
CA GLY A 311 -10.56 -0.19 -12.43
C GLY A 311 -9.48 -1.01 -11.71
N VAL A 312 -9.67 -1.32 -10.43
CA VAL A 312 -8.67 -2.02 -9.57
C VAL A 312 -8.15 -3.31 -10.21
N GLY A 313 -9.05 -4.12 -10.78
CA GLY A 313 -8.69 -5.41 -11.38
C GLY A 313 -7.79 -5.29 -12.62
N ARG A 314 -7.98 -4.22 -13.43
CA ARG A 314 -7.15 -3.94 -14.61
C ARG A 314 -5.87 -3.17 -14.23
N TYR A 315 -5.97 -2.27 -13.27
CA TYR A 315 -4.85 -1.46 -12.78
C TYR A 315 -3.70 -2.34 -12.30
N ARG A 316 -4.03 -3.37 -11.51
CA ARG A 316 -3.05 -4.24 -10.89
C ARG A 316 -2.07 -4.90 -11.89
N PRO A 317 -2.54 -5.69 -12.89
CA PRO A 317 -1.62 -6.31 -13.84
C PRO A 317 -0.86 -5.26 -14.67
N ILE A 318 -1.48 -4.12 -15.03
CA ILE A 318 -0.78 -3.01 -15.72
C ILE A 318 0.37 -2.48 -14.87
N ALA A 319 0.12 -2.15 -13.60
CA ALA A 319 1.13 -1.62 -12.69
C ALA A 319 2.25 -2.62 -12.39
N ILE A 320 1.94 -3.92 -12.34
CA ILE A 320 2.94 -4.98 -12.17
C ILE A 320 3.87 -5.03 -13.38
N GLU A 321 3.35 -4.99 -14.61
CA GLU A 321 4.18 -5.00 -15.82
C GLU A 321 5.00 -3.71 -15.97
N MET A 322 4.43 -2.55 -15.63
CA MET A 322 5.19 -1.30 -15.48
C MET A 322 6.32 -1.43 -14.46
N GLY A 323 6.03 -2.04 -13.31
CA GLY A 323 7.01 -2.32 -12.27
C GLY A 323 8.17 -3.22 -12.74
N ARG A 324 7.87 -4.30 -13.48
CA ARG A 324 8.89 -5.20 -14.03
C ARG A 324 9.83 -4.49 -15.00
N ARG A 325 9.28 -3.63 -15.88
CA ARG A 325 10.10 -2.90 -16.84
C ARG A 325 11.10 -1.96 -16.15
N ILE A 326 10.69 -1.30 -15.07
CA ILE A 326 11.59 -0.45 -14.27
C ILE A 326 12.67 -1.30 -13.61
N ARG A 327 12.30 -2.47 -13.06
CA ARG A 327 13.25 -3.39 -12.46
C ARG A 327 14.34 -3.79 -13.45
N GLU A 328 13.97 -4.17 -14.67
CA GLU A 328 14.93 -4.50 -15.74
C GLU A 328 15.85 -3.32 -16.07
N LEU A 329 15.32 -2.10 -16.14
CA LEU A 329 16.12 -0.90 -16.43
C LEU A 329 17.09 -0.57 -15.30
N VAL A 330 16.65 -0.70 -14.05
CA VAL A 330 17.46 -0.44 -12.86
C VAL A 330 18.52 -1.52 -12.68
N ALA A 331 18.19 -2.80 -12.88
CA ALA A 331 19.14 -3.91 -12.84
C ALA A 331 20.25 -3.71 -13.87
N LYS A 332 19.91 -3.42 -15.13
CA LYS A 332 20.88 -3.11 -16.19
C LYS A 332 21.77 -1.90 -15.88
N GLN A 333 21.22 -0.87 -15.23
CA GLN A 333 22.01 0.29 -14.80
C GLN A 333 22.97 -0.04 -13.64
N LEU A 334 22.62 -1.00 -12.79
CA LEU A 334 23.46 -1.46 -11.69
C LEU A 334 24.55 -2.42 -12.18
N GLU A 335 24.21 -3.36 -13.05
CA GLU A 335 25.15 -4.26 -13.76
C GLU A 335 26.17 -3.45 -14.57
N SER A 336 25.75 -2.38 -15.28
CA SER A 336 26.68 -1.48 -15.98
C SER A 336 27.63 -0.66 -15.08
N ARG A 337 27.43 -0.71 -13.75
CA ARG A 337 28.30 -0.09 -12.73
C ARG A 337 29.13 -1.11 -11.94
N ILE A 338 28.85 -2.39 -12.11
CA ILE A 338 29.52 -3.52 -11.44
C ILE A 338 30.09 -4.41 -12.57
N GLU A 339 30.90 -3.83 -13.45
CA GLU A 339 31.97 -4.60 -14.07
C GLU A 339 33.12 -4.52 -13.07
N ASP A 340 33.13 -5.41 -12.06
CA ASP A 340 34.23 -5.77 -11.15
C ASP A 340 33.65 -6.26 -9.81
N GLU A 341 33.03 -7.44 -9.78
CA GLU A 341 33.04 -8.39 -8.64
C GLU A 341 32.24 -9.63 -9.06
N ASP A 342 32.88 -10.81 -8.98
CA ASP A 342 32.39 -12.09 -9.46
C ASP A 342 30.94 -12.39 -9.02
N GLU A 343 30.02 -12.52 -9.98
CA GLU A 343 28.68 -13.03 -9.73
C GLU A 343 28.75 -14.53 -9.47
N ASP A 344 28.66 -14.91 -8.19
CA ASP A 344 28.30 -16.28 -7.78
C ASP A 344 26.86 -16.56 -8.27
N ASP A 345 26.74 -17.07 -9.50
CA ASP A 345 25.53 -17.65 -10.08
C ASP A 345 25.17 -18.93 -9.32
N ASN A 346 24.62 -18.78 -8.10
CA ASN A 346 24.17 -19.92 -7.33
C ASN A 346 22.79 -20.37 -7.83
N ILE A 347 22.80 -21.22 -8.86
CA ILE A 347 21.64 -22.00 -9.30
C ILE A 347 21.37 -23.05 -8.23
N ASP A 348 20.46 -22.74 -7.31
CA ASP A 348 20.08 -23.69 -6.27
C ASP A 348 19.14 -24.74 -6.85
N ILE A 349 19.45 -26.02 -6.63
CA ILE A 349 18.65 -27.15 -7.13
C ILE A 349 17.69 -27.56 -6.01
N ASP A 350 16.38 -27.50 -6.28
CA ASP A 350 15.35 -27.84 -5.31
C ASP A 350 15.48 -29.33 -4.88
N PRO A 351 15.79 -29.64 -3.59
CA PRO A 351 16.05 -31.01 -3.15
C PRO A 351 14.80 -31.91 -3.12
N THR A 352 13.61 -31.35 -3.38
CA THR A 352 12.34 -32.09 -3.44
C THR A 352 11.90 -32.39 -4.88
N THR A 353 12.32 -31.56 -5.85
CA THR A 353 11.83 -31.62 -7.25
C THR A 353 12.91 -31.74 -8.31
N GLY A 354 14.17 -31.46 -7.97
CA GLY A 354 15.32 -31.56 -8.89
C GLY A 354 15.33 -30.51 -10.02
N GLU A 355 14.42 -29.53 -9.99
CA GLU A 355 14.38 -28.45 -10.98
C GLU A 355 15.41 -27.37 -10.64
N PRO A 356 16.15 -26.83 -11.63
CA PRO A 356 17.01 -25.67 -11.44
C PRO A 356 16.12 -24.46 -11.13
N VAL A 357 16.36 -23.84 -9.98
CA VAL A 357 15.63 -22.65 -9.54
C VAL A 357 16.51 -21.43 -9.79
N ASP A 358 16.06 -20.57 -10.70
CA ASP A 358 16.68 -19.26 -10.89
C ASP A 358 16.41 -18.40 -9.64
N CYS A 359 17.42 -18.34 -8.78
CA CYS A 359 17.44 -17.60 -7.53
C CYS A 359 17.98 -16.18 -7.73
N GLY A 360 17.69 -15.51 -8.85
CA GLY A 360 18.08 -14.12 -9.02
C GLY A 360 17.64 -13.26 -7.83
N GLY A 361 18.58 -12.88 -6.95
CA GLY A 361 18.51 -11.90 -5.85
C GLY A 361 17.31 -11.90 -4.87
N SER A 362 17.58 -11.65 -3.58
CA SER A 362 16.58 -11.35 -2.53
C SER A 362 15.51 -10.32 -2.96
N TRP A 363 15.90 -9.36 -3.82
CA TRP A 363 15.03 -8.32 -4.37
C TRP A 363 13.85 -8.83 -5.21
N ASN A 364 14.05 -9.88 -6.01
CA ASN A 364 12.99 -10.39 -6.87
C ASN A 364 11.83 -10.98 -6.06
N ILE A 365 12.17 -11.63 -4.94
CA ILE A 365 11.22 -12.17 -3.99
C ILE A 365 10.41 -11.03 -3.35
N VAL A 366 11.05 -9.95 -2.91
CA VAL A 366 10.36 -8.84 -2.22
C VAL A 366 9.47 -8.02 -3.16
N TRP A 367 9.89 -7.80 -4.41
CA TRP A 367 9.06 -7.12 -5.40
C TRP A 367 7.75 -7.88 -5.69
N ASP A 368 7.87 -9.21 -5.81
CA ASP A 368 6.71 -10.08 -5.99
C ASP A 368 5.84 -10.11 -4.72
N LEU A 369 6.45 -10.07 -3.53
CA LEU A 369 5.73 -9.93 -2.26
C LEU A 369 4.92 -8.62 -2.21
N GLN A 370 5.50 -7.49 -2.62
CA GLN A 370 4.80 -6.19 -2.60
C GLN A 370 3.63 -6.14 -3.58
N SER A 371 3.79 -6.81 -4.74
CA SER A 371 2.73 -7.05 -5.73
C SER A 371 1.70 -8.10 -5.30
N THR A 372 1.87 -8.72 -4.13
CA THR A 372 1.08 -9.85 -3.61
C THR A 372 1.04 -11.07 -4.56
N HIS A 373 2.09 -11.23 -5.37
CA HIS A 373 2.40 -12.47 -6.11
C HIS A 373 3.10 -13.46 -5.18
N GLY A 374 3.00 -14.75 -5.46
CA GLY A 374 3.62 -15.80 -4.66
C GLY A 374 4.60 -16.63 -5.45
N THR A 375 5.89 -16.33 -5.24
CA THR A 375 6.97 -17.25 -5.58
C THR A 375 7.01 -18.39 -4.56
N ARG A 376 7.39 -19.59 -5.02
CA ARG A 376 7.46 -20.81 -4.20
C ARG A 376 8.51 -20.68 -3.09
N ILE A 377 9.65 -20.05 -3.40
CA ILE A 377 10.78 -19.75 -2.50
C ILE A 377 10.42 -18.77 -1.38
N ALA A 378 9.52 -17.81 -1.64
CA ALA A 378 9.10 -16.86 -0.60
C ALA A 378 8.56 -17.57 0.65
N ARG A 379 8.18 -18.86 0.57
CA ARG A 379 7.46 -19.61 1.61
C ARG A 379 8.27 -19.93 2.88
N GLN A 380 9.60 -19.93 2.86
CA GLN A 380 10.36 -20.70 3.85
C GLN A 380 11.44 -20.01 4.71
N HIS A 381 11.84 -18.76 4.48
CA HIS A 381 12.95 -18.18 5.27
C HIS A 381 12.51 -16.98 6.13
N TYR A 382 13.30 -16.71 7.19
CA TYR A 382 13.27 -15.58 8.15
C TYR A 382 12.71 -15.86 9.55
N ALA A 383 13.59 -15.71 10.56
CA ALA A 383 13.34 -15.76 12.00
C ALA A 383 12.59 -14.50 12.50
N VAL A 384 11.90 -14.57 13.65
CA VAL A 384 10.96 -13.52 14.09
C VAL A 384 11.57 -12.57 15.13
N HIS A 385 11.56 -11.26 14.86
CA HIS A 385 11.95 -10.23 15.83
C HIS A 385 10.70 -9.66 16.55
N ILE A 386 10.73 -9.59 17.88
CA ILE A 386 9.56 -9.31 18.77
C ILE A 386 8.98 -7.88 18.59
N GLY A 387 9.74 -6.94 18.01
CA GLY A 387 9.33 -5.53 17.87
C GLY A 387 8.52 -5.18 16.60
N PHE A 388 8.32 -6.13 15.68
CA PHE A 388 7.70 -5.86 14.39
C PHE A 388 6.49 -6.76 14.09
N PRO A 389 5.41 -6.21 13.52
CA PRO A 389 4.19 -6.97 13.29
C PRO A 389 4.38 -8.07 12.22
N GLY A 390 4.08 -9.34 12.57
CA GLY A 390 3.84 -10.42 11.61
C GLY A 390 4.99 -10.70 10.64
N LYS A 391 6.18 -11.01 11.17
CA LYS A 391 7.41 -11.30 10.41
C LYS A 391 7.96 -10.15 9.55
N LEU A 392 7.47 -8.90 9.63
CA LEU A 392 8.07 -7.73 8.96
C LEU A 392 9.42 -7.35 9.60
N GLN A 393 10.50 -8.04 9.26
CA GLN A 393 11.83 -7.66 9.72
C GLN A 393 12.26 -6.27 9.20
N PRO A 394 13.13 -5.54 9.92
CA PRO A 394 13.66 -4.24 9.47
C PRO A 394 14.23 -4.26 8.05
N GLU A 395 14.95 -5.31 7.69
CA GLU A 395 15.58 -5.48 6.38
C GLU A 395 14.52 -5.56 5.28
N MET A 396 13.42 -6.30 5.52
CA MET A 396 12.31 -6.35 4.58
C MET A 396 11.58 -5.02 4.47
N ILE A 397 11.44 -4.26 5.57
CA ILE A 397 10.87 -2.91 5.55
C ILE A 397 11.71 -1.99 4.68
N ALA A 398 13.05 -2.05 4.81
CA ALA A 398 13.97 -1.27 3.99
C ALA A 398 13.83 -1.61 2.50
N THR A 399 13.74 -2.89 2.14
CA THR A 399 13.54 -3.31 0.74
C THR A 399 12.17 -2.84 0.21
N PHE A 400 11.09 -2.97 0.99
CA PHE A 400 9.77 -2.44 0.59
C PHE A 400 9.79 -0.92 0.39
N LYS A 401 10.53 -0.20 1.23
CA LYS A 401 10.73 1.24 1.09
C LYS A 401 11.43 1.57 -0.23
N GLU A 402 12.47 0.85 -0.59
CA GLU A 402 13.22 1.09 -1.82
C GLU A 402 12.40 0.78 -3.08
N ILE A 403 11.66 -0.33 -3.09
CA ILE A 403 10.73 -0.66 -4.18
C ILE A 403 9.67 0.44 -4.35
N SER A 404 9.12 0.94 -3.23
CA SER A 404 8.15 2.04 -3.27
C SER A 404 8.77 3.31 -3.87
N LYS A 405 10.02 3.65 -3.53
CA LYS A 405 10.73 4.80 -4.11
C LYS A 405 10.94 4.66 -5.62
N LEU A 406 11.37 3.50 -6.10
CA LEU A 406 11.52 3.25 -7.54
C LEU A 406 10.19 3.44 -8.28
N TRP A 407 9.10 2.98 -7.67
CA TRP A 407 7.76 3.22 -8.19
C TRP A 407 7.38 4.72 -8.19
N HIS A 408 7.73 5.47 -7.15
CA HIS A 408 7.48 6.92 -7.11
C HIS A 408 8.25 7.66 -8.21
N GLN A 409 9.51 7.30 -8.46
CA GLN A 409 10.35 7.92 -9.50
C GLN A 409 9.72 7.77 -10.89
N LEU A 410 9.16 6.59 -11.20
CA LEU A 410 8.38 6.39 -12.43
C LEU A 410 7.21 7.36 -12.52
N LEU A 411 6.39 7.43 -11.46
CA LEU A 411 5.19 8.26 -11.47
C LEU A 411 5.50 9.75 -11.54
N GLU A 412 6.63 10.18 -10.99
CA GLU A 412 7.12 11.56 -11.04
C GLU A 412 7.66 11.95 -12.43
N GLY A 413 7.99 10.96 -13.26
CA GLY A 413 8.55 11.15 -14.61
C GLY A 413 10.08 11.21 -14.63
N GLY A 414 10.74 10.69 -13.60
CA GLY A 414 12.18 10.53 -13.61
C GLY A 414 12.57 9.34 -14.46
N SER A 415 13.01 9.57 -15.70
CA SER A 415 13.98 8.64 -16.28
C SER A 415 15.19 8.64 -15.36
N ALA A 416 15.75 7.47 -15.08
CA ALA A 416 16.99 7.33 -14.32
C ALA A 416 18.23 7.89 -15.06
N GLU A 417 18.04 8.79 -16.03
CA GLU A 417 19.06 9.37 -16.89
C GLU A 417 19.57 10.74 -16.40
N ASP A 418 18.86 11.43 -15.49
CA ASP A 418 19.24 12.82 -15.13
C ASP A 418 20.18 12.96 -13.92
N LYS A 419 20.85 11.86 -13.52
CA LYS A 419 21.96 11.90 -12.54
C LYS A 419 23.19 11.16 -13.03
N GLY A 420 23.69 11.55 -14.20
CA GLY A 420 25.08 11.29 -14.57
C GLY A 420 26.05 12.10 -13.68
N PRO A 421 27.20 11.54 -13.28
CA PRO A 421 28.17 12.27 -12.49
C PRO A 421 28.70 13.46 -13.30
N LYS A 422 28.63 14.66 -12.72
CA LYS A 422 29.28 15.86 -13.28
C LYS A 422 30.78 15.56 -13.47
N ARG A 423 31.18 15.33 -14.73
CA ARG A 423 32.59 15.32 -15.13
C ARG A 423 33.23 16.63 -14.64
N LYS A 424 34.14 16.53 -13.67
CA LYS A 424 35.00 17.64 -13.26
C LYS A 424 35.79 18.08 -14.48
N GLY A 425 35.48 19.27 -14.99
CA GLY A 425 36.24 19.92 -16.05
C GLY A 425 37.70 20.09 -15.61
N LYS A 426 38.62 19.51 -16.39
CA LYS A 426 40.06 19.80 -16.31
C LYS A 426 40.25 21.30 -16.53
N ARG A 427 40.61 22.02 -15.47
CA ARG A 427 41.05 23.41 -15.52
C ARG A 427 42.38 23.43 -16.30
N LYS A 428 42.37 24.01 -17.50
CA LYS A 428 43.58 24.43 -18.22
C LYS A 428 44.26 25.52 -17.40
N GLY A 429 45.42 25.24 -16.82
CA GLY A 429 46.34 26.27 -16.34
C GLY A 429 47.15 26.82 -17.52
N LYS A 430 47.12 28.14 -17.70
CA LYS A 430 48.06 28.90 -18.53
C LYS A 430 48.71 29.96 -17.65
N HIS A 431 49.95 30.28 -18.00
CA HIS A 431 50.94 31.21 -17.43
C HIS A 431 51.92 30.56 -16.45
N GLN A 432 53.24 30.72 -16.58
CA GLN A 432 54.00 31.85 -17.12
C GLN A 432 55.38 31.42 -17.64
N ALA A 433 55.89 32.16 -18.63
CA ALA A 433 57.28 32.14 -19.07
C ALA A 433 58.07 33.22 -18.33
N GLU A 434 59.30 32.89 -17.92
CA GLU A 434 60.46 33.71 -17.56
C GLU A 434 61.50 32.65 -17.11
N GLY A 435 62.72 32.52 -17.60
CA GLY A 435 63.63 33.46 -18.22
C GLY A 435 64.98 33.27 -17.53
N GLN A 436 65.83 32.38 -18.07
CA GLN A 436 67.31 32.43 -18.10
C GLN A 436 67.87 31.14 -18.70
#